data_AF-A0A7K0XUT3-F1
#
_entry.id   AF-A0A7K0XUT3-F1
#
_cell.length_a   1.000
_cell.length_b   1.000
_cell.length_c   1.000
_cell.angle_alpha   90.00
_cell.angle_beta   90.00
_cell.angle_gamma   90.00
#
_symmetry.space_group_name_H-M   'P 1'
#
loop_
_entity.id
_entity.type
_entity.pdbx_description
1 polymer ?
#
loop_
_entity_poly.entity_id
_entity_poly.type
_entity_poly.pdbx_seq_one_letter_code
_entity_poly.pdbx_strand_id
1 'polypeptide(L)'
;FEGLVAASATRGPAATDFLAWIRSTFGEGIAEGFMEPYNVKVWAHPLNMLSTAWMGERVALPDVDRVRRGIETGRDDVSWGPNNTFRFPKRGGTGAIWTACAERLPQERLRFGDRVQAIDLGNRHVTLSSGAQIRYQHLISTMPLRELVRVSGQEHLAASAERGLLHSSSNIVGLGMRGQPPEALRTKCWLYFPEGNTPFYRATVFSNYAVSNVPRPGETWSLMCEVAESAYRSVDQRTLLDDVVRGVLSTGFVRDARDIVSTWSHRAAFGYPTPGLHRDETLAEIIPFFEGYGVFSRGRFGMWRYEVSNQDHSFMQGVEVVERLVNSRQEITAFDPDHANSRRHPWPFEKWES
;
A
#
# COMPACT_ATOMS: atom_id res chain seq x y z
N PHE A 1 13.25 -9.51 -25.26
CA PHE A 1 14.25 -8.45 -25.51
C PHE A 1 13.89 -7.61 -26.73
N GLU A 2 13.66 -8.20 -27.90
CA GLU A 2 13.28 -7.45 -29.12
C GLU A 2 12.05 -6.54 -28.92
N GLY A 3 11.01 -7.02 -28.23
CA GLY A 3 9.84 -6.20 -27.90
C GLY A 3 10.16 -4.97 -27.06
N LEU A 4 11.11 -5.06 -26.11
CA LEU A 4 11.56 -3.92 -25.32
C LEU A 4 12.33 -2.91 -26.19
N VAL A 5 13.16 -3.39 -27.11
CA VAL A 5 13.88 -2.52 -28.07
C VAL A 5 12.87 -1.77 -28.95
N ALA A 6 11.87 -2.47 -29.50
CA ALA A 6 10.83 -1.85 -30.33
C ALA A 6 10.02 -0.78 -29.55
N ALA A 7 9.64 -1.10 -28.31
CA ALA A 7 8.97 -0.17 -27.40
C ALA A 7 9.82 1.09 -27.13
N SER A 8 11.11 0.92 -26.87
CA SER A 8 12.03 2.05 -26.62
C SER A 8 12.26 2.96 -27.82
N ALA A 9 12.10 2.43 -29.04
CA ALA A 9 12.30 3.17 -30.28
C ALA A 9 11.06 3.96 -30.73
N THR A 10 9.88 3.66 -30.17
CA THR A 10 8.62 4.29 -30.57
C THR A 10 8.14 5.29 -29.52
N ARG A 11 8.08 6.58 -29.87
CA ARG A 11 7.35 7.57 -29.09
C ARG A 11 5.88 7.52 -29.46
N GLY A 12 5.14 6.61 -28.83
CA GLY A 12 3.69 6.57 -28.92
C GLY A 12 3.02 7.79 -28.26
N PRO A 13 1.71 7.99 -28.48
CA PRO A 13 0.94 8.97 -27.71
C PRO A 13 1.03 8.65 -26.20
N ALA A 14 0.76 9.66 -25.36
CA ALA A 14 0.72 9.46 -23.92
C ALA A 14 -0.29 8.35 -23.59
N ALA A 15 0.14 7.37 -22.78
CA ALA A 15 -0.68 6.23 -22.41
C ALA A 15 -1.91 6.70 -21.63
N THR A 16 -3.09 6.25 -22.07
CA THR A 16 -4.39 6.58 -21.47
C THR A 16 -4.63 5.89 -20.14
N ASP A 17 -3.99 4.74 -19.94
CA ASP A 17 -4.16 3.88 -18.77
C ASP A 17 -2.88 3.07 -18.51
N PHE A 18 -2.86 2.36 -17.39
CA PHE A 18 -1.68 1.63 -16.94
C PHE A 18 -1.34 0.41 -17.83
N LEU A 19 -2.34 -0.24 -18.46
CA LEU A 19 -2.07 -1.35 -19.38
C LEU A 19 -1.36 -0.85 -20.64
N ALA A 20 -1.89 0.20 -21.26
CA ALA A 20 -1.28 0.83 -22.43
C ALA A 20 0.16 1.29 -22.12
N TRP A 21 0.36 1.87 -20.92
CA TRP A 21 1.68 2.30 -20.47
C TRP A 21 2.66 1.13 -20.28
N ILE A 22 2.22 0.02 -19.67
CA ILE A 22 3.05 -1.17 -19.50
C ILE A 22 3.55 -1.67 -20.87
N ARG A 23 2.63 -1.85 -21.83
CA ARG A 23 2.98 -2.38 -23.16
C ARG A 23 3.89 -1.43 -23.93
N SER A 24 3.63 -0.12 -23.88
CA SER A 24 4.46 0.89 -24.54
C SER A 24 5.84 1.06 -23.90
N THR A 25 5.99 0.76 -22.61
CA THR A 25 7.25 0.97 -21.87
C THR A 25 8.14 -0.26 -21.88
N PHE A 26 7.55 -1.44 -21.68
CA PHE A 26 8.29 -2.70 -21.48
C PHE A 26 8.26 -3.62 -22.71
N GLY A 27 7.35 -3.37 -23.67
CA GLY A 27 7.08 -4.27 -24.78
C GLY A 27 6.36 -5.55 -24.35
N GLU A 28 5.76 -6.24 -25.33
CA GLU A 28 4.82 -7.35 -25.07
C GLU A 28 5.43 -8.47 -24.21
N GLY A 29 6.67 -8.87 -24.45
CA GLY A 29 7.27 -10.00 -23.74
C GLY A 29 7.43 -9.78 -22.22
N ILE A 30 7.85 -8.58 -21.79
CA ILE A 30 7.94 -8.27 -20.34
C ILE A 30 6.56 -7.96 -19.77
N ALA A 31 5.69 -7.34 -20.59
CA ALA A 31 4.30 -7.08 -20.22
C ALA A 31 3.58 -8.38 -19.84
N GLU A 32 3.55 -9.35 -20.75
CA GLU A 32 2.88 -10.64 -20.57
C GLU A 32 3.57 -11.53 -19.53
N GLY A 33 4.91 -11.53 -19.50
CA GLY A 33 5.67 -12.42 -18.61
C GLY A 33 5.67 -12.01 -17.14
N PHE A 34 5.50 -10.72 -16.84
CA PHE A 34 5.56 -10.23 -15.47
C PHE A 34 4.57 -9.10 -15.18
N MET A 35 4.66 -7.98 -15.93
CA MET A 35 4.01 -6.73 -15.51
C MET A 35 2.49 -6.85 -15.44
N GLU A 36 1.85 -7.41 -16.47
CA GLU A 36 0.41 -7.60 -16.52
C GLU A 36 -0.09 -8.58 -15.44
N PRO A 37 0.34 -9.86 -15.42
CA PRO A 37 -0.19 -10.83 -14.46
C PRO A 37 0.11 -10.44 -13.01
N TYR A 38 1.30 -9.88 -12.73
CA TYR A 38 1.64 -9.41 -11.40
C TYR A 38 0.74 -8.24 -10.94
N ASN A 39 0.60 -7.20 -11.76
CA ASN A 39 -0.19 -6.04 -11.36
C ASN A 39 -1.68 -6.37 -11.25
N VAL A 40 -2.23 -7.25 -12.09
CA VAL A 40 -3.61 -7.75 -11.92
C VAL A 40 -3.76 -8.45 -10.57
N LYS A 41 -2.78 -9.27 -10.14
CA LYS A 41 -2.82 -9.94 -8.82
C LYS A 41 -2.67 -8.98 -7.65
N VAL A 42 -1.87 -7.92 -7.76
CA VAL A 42 -1.66 -6.91 -6.69
C VAL A 42 -2.87 -5.98 -6.55
N TRP A 43 -3.28 -5.38 -7.67
CA TRP A 43 -4.33 -4.37 -7.65
C TRP A 43 -5.72 -4.98 -7.57
N ALA A 44 -5.87 -6.25 -7.96
CA ALA A 44 -7.17 -6.92 -8.11
C ALA A 44 -8.12 -6.11 -8.99
N HIS A 45 -7.62 -5.44 -10.03
CA HIS A 45 -8.43 -4.66 -10.98
C HIS A 45 -7.85 -4.82 -12.39
N PRO A 46 -8.68 -4.72 -13.44
CA PRO A 46 -8.18 -4.57 -14.81
C PRO A 46 -7.25 -3.35 -14.92
N LEU A 47 -6.10 -3.53 -15.55
CA LEU A 47 -5.06 -2.48 -15.60
C LEU A 47 -5.45 -1.28 -16.46
N ASN A 48 -6.40 -1.46 -17.39
CA ASN A 48 -6.98 -0.37 -18.17
C ASN A 48 -7.93 0.53 -17.34
N MET A 49 -8.20 0.20 -16.07
CA MET A 49 -8.93 1.07 -15.15
C MET A 49 -8.02 1.93 -14.27
N LEU A 50 -6.70 1.72 -14.32
CA LEU A 50 -5.72 2.42 -13.50
C LEU A 50 -5.11 3.58 -14.29
N SER A 51 -4.91 4.71 -13.61
CA SER A 51 -4.18 5.86 -14.15
C SER A 51 -2.68 5.59 -14.19
N THR A 52 -1.95 6.50 -14.83
CA THR A 52 -0.47 6.51 -14.89
C THR A 52 0.15 7.54 -13.95
N ALA A 53 -0.65 8.44 -13.35
CA ALA A 53 -0.15 9.58 -12.58
C ALA A 53 0.60 9.21 -11.29
N TRP A 54 0.42 7.99 -10.76
CA TRP A 54 1.01 7.53 -9.50
C TRP A 54 2.37 6.85 -9.65
N MET A 55 2.84 6.62 -10.89
CA MET A 55 3.91 5.66 -11.15
C MET A 55 5.28 6.09 -10.63
N GLY A 56 5.57 7.41 -10.60
CA GLY A 56 6.75 8.05 -9.99
C GLY A 56 7.92 7.11 -9.67
N GLU A 57 8.26 6.96 -8.38
CA GLU A 57 9.32 6.05 -7.91
C GLU A 57 8.86 4.59 -7.71
N ARG A 58 7.64 4.24 -8.08
CA ARG A 58 7.04 2.93 -7.80
C ARG A 58 7.35 1.89 -8.87
N VAL A 59 7.62 2.32 -10.10
CA VAL A 59 7.94 1.42 -11.22
C VAL A 59 9.27 1.81 -11.85
N ALA A 60 10.22 0.88 -11.86
CA ALA A 60 11.51 1.07 -12.51
C ALA A 60 11.33 1.15 -14.03
N LEU A 61 11.85 2.21 -14.65
CA LEU A 61 11.91 2.29 -16.10
C LEU A 61 13.04 1.40 -16.63
N PRO A 62 12.79 0.59 -17.68
CA PRO A 62 13.80 -0.26 -18.26
C PRO A 62 14.84 0.57 -19.03
N ASP A 63 16.11 0.24 -18.83
CA ASP A 63 17.23 0.76 -19.63
C ASP A 63 17.67 -0.37 -20.58
N VAL A 64 17.38 -0.21 -21.87
CA VAL A 64 17.61 -1.24 -22.90
C VAL A 64 19.06 -1.67 -22.96
N ASP A 65 20.00 -0.72 -22.81
CA ASP A 65 21.43 -1.01 -22.86
C ASP A 65 21.90 -1.75 -21.61
N ARG A 66 21.36 -1.41 -20.42
CA ARG A 66 21.60 -2.20 -19.20
C ARG A 66 21.06 -3.62 -19.34
N VAL A 67 19.83 -3.78 -19.83
CA VAL A 67 19.23 -5.10 -20.04
C VAL A 67 20.07 -5.92 -21.03
N ARG A 68 20.50 -5.32 -22.14
CA ARG A 68 21.38 -5.98 -23.12
C ARG A 68 22.68 -6.46 -22.47
N ARG A 69 23.38 -5.58 -21.73
CA ARG A 69 24.60 -5.95 -21.01
C ARG A 69 24.35 -7.04 -19.97
N GLY A 70 23.22 -7.00 -19.27
CA GLY A 70 22.83 -8.04 -18.32
C GLY A 70 22.71 -9.41 -18.99
N ILE A 71 22.06 -9.47 -20.16
CA ILE A 71 21.93 -10.70 -20.96
C ILE A 71 23.31 -11.19 -21.43
N GLU A 72 24.14 -10.30 -21.98
CA GLU A 72 25.47 -10.66 -22.52
C GLU A 72 26.45 -11.11 -21.44
N THR A 73 26.40 -10.50 -20.26
CA THR A 73 27.34 -10.76 -19.18
C THR A 73 26.84 -11.73 -18.12
N GLY A 74 25.56 -12.10 -18.14
CA GLY A 74 24.92 -12.92 -17.11
C GLY A 74 24.95 -12.29 -15.72
N ARG A 75 24.97 -10.95 -15.64
CA ARG A 75 25.05 -10.20 -14.38
C ARG A 75 23.69 -9.66 -13.97
N ASP A 76 23.38 -9.82 -12.69
CA ASP A 76 22.20 -9.23 -12.07
C ASP A 76 22.32 -7.70 -11.97
N ASP A 77 21.23 -6.99 -12.25
CA ASP A 77 21.10 -5.56 -11.92
C ASP A 77 20.42 -5.43 -10.55
N VAL A 78 21.18 -5.03 -9.54
CA VAL A 78 20.78 -5.03 -8.12
C VAL A 78 20.73 -3.62 -7.55
N SER A 79 19.98 -3.44 -6.46
CA SER A 79 19.95 -2.21 -5.62
C SER A 79 19.07 -1.05 -6.10
N TRP A 80 18.05 -1.32 -6.92
CA TRP A 80 17.08 -0.30 -7.31
C TRP A 80 16.00 -0.03 -6.24
N GLY A 81 15.57 1.24 -6.15
CA GLY A 81 14.41 1.69 -5.39
C GLY A 81 14.72 2.23 -3.99
N PRO A 82 13.80 3.02 -3.40
CA PRO A 82 13.99 3.69 -2.11
C PRO A 82 14.10 2.73 -0.91
N ASN A 83 13.72 1.47 -1.11
CA ASN A 83 13.73 0.42 -0.09
C ASN A 83 14.88 -0.59 -0.28
N ASN A 84 15.92 -0.24 -1.04
CA ASN A 84 17.08 -1.11 -1.24
C ASN A 84 17.85 -1.40 0.08
N THR A 85 17.67 -0.54 1.08
CA THR A 85 17.97 -0.79 2.49
C THR A 85 16.77 -0.38 3.32
N PHE A 86 16.50 -1.10 4.41
CA PHE A 86 15.41 -0.77 5.33
C PHE A 86 15.76 -1.18 6.76
N ARG A 87 15.02 -0.64 7.72
CA ARG A 87 15.13 -0.99 9.14
C ARG A 87 13.85 -1.68 9.59
N PHE A 88 13.99 -2.67 10.48
CA PHE A 88 12.86 -3.37 11.08
C PHE A 88 13.05 -3.47 12.60
N PRO A 89 11.99 -3.30 13.41
CA PRO A 89 12.08 -3.43 14.86
C PRO A 89 12.56 -4.82 15.28
N LYS A 90 13.53 -4.88 16.19
CA LYS A 90 14.06 -6.15 16.70
C LYS A 90 13.02 -7.00 17.44
N ARG A 91 11.93 -6.41 17.93
CA ARG A 91 10.83 -7.06 18.69
C ARG A 91 9.50 -6.36 18.40
N GLY A 92 8.40 -7.12 18.45
CA GLY A 92 7.02 -6.63 18.34
C GLY A 92 6.57 -6.23 16.92
N GLY A 93 7.41 -6.47 15.91
CA GLY A 93 7.12 -6.13 14.52
C GLY A 93 6.92 -4.62 14.28
N THR A 94 6.39 -4.27 13.12
CA THR A 94 6.12 -2.87 12.75
C THR A 94 5.16 -2.16 13.74
N GLY A 95 4.21 -2.89 14.34
CA GLY A 95 3.27 -2.34 15.32
C GLY A 95 3.93 -1.80 16.60
N ALA A 96 5.12 -2.28 16.95
CA ALA A 96 5.86 -1.80 18.11
C ALA A 96 6.24 -0.32 17.99
N ILE A 97 6.50 0.18 16.77
CA ILE A 97 6.81 1.60 16.53
C ILE A 97 5.63 2.47 16.99
N TRP A 98 4.43 2.14 16.52
CA TRP A 98 3.23 2.93 16.78
C TRP A 98 2.71 2.77 18.21
N THR A 99 2.88 1.59 18.80
CA THR A 99 2.61 1.37 20.22
C THR A 99 3.51 2.27 21.07
N ALA A 100 4.82 2.28 20.80
CA ALA A 100 5.77 3.12 21.50
C ALA A 100 5.52 4.63 21.28
N CYS A 101 5.04 5.05 20.10
CA CYS A 101 4.59 6.42 19.87
C CYS A 101 3.36 6.77 20.73
N ALA A 102 2.35 5.90 20.76
CA ALA A 102 1.12 6.12 21.52
C ALA A 102 1.38 6.20 23.04
N GLU A 103 2.29 5.38 23.57
CA GLU A 103 2.69 5.39 24.99
C GLU A 103 3.33 6.73 25.42
N ARG A 104 3.88 7.51 24.47
CA ARG A 104 4.50 8.82 24.75
C ARG A 104 3.51 9.99 24.71
N LEU A 105 2.26 9.75 24.28
CA LEU A 105 1.23 10.78 24.22
C LEU A 105 0.46 10.88 25.55
N PRO A 106 -0.18 12.01 25.86
CA PRO A 106 -1.06 12.12 27.02
C PRO A 106 -2.21 11.11 26.91
N GLN A 107 -2.23 10.11 27.80
CA GLN A 107 -3.11 8.94 27.69
C GLN A 107 -4.59 9.31 27.80
N GLU A 108 -4.91 10.35 28.56
CA GLU A 108 -6.26 10.88 28.71
C GLU A 108 -6.83 11.49 27.42
N ARG A 109 -5.98 11.74 26.42
CA ARG A 109 -6.39 12.20 25.08
C ARG A 109 -6.57 11.06 24.08
N LEU A 110 -6.22 9.83 24.45
CA LEU A 110 -6.39 8.65 23.60
C LEU A 110 -7.66 7.90 23.99
N ARG A 111 -8.52 7.63 23.00
CA ARG A 111 -9.75 6.84 23.18
C ARG A 111 -9.73 5.65 22.23
N PHE A 112 -9.48 4.48 22.78
CA PHE A 112 -9.54 3.21 22.06
C PHE A 112 -10.88 2.52 22.30
N GLY A 113 -11.35 1.75 21.32
CA GLY A 113 -12.63 1.02 21.43
C GLY A 113 -13.88 1.88 21.27
N ASP A 114 -13.76 3.18 21.00
CA ASP A 114 -14.89 4.09 20.80
C ASP A 114 -14.92 4.62 19.36
N ARG A 115 -15.80 4.04 18.54
CA ARG A 115 -15.88 4.26 17.10
C ARG A 115 -16.67 5.53 16.78
N VAL A 116 -16.21 6.34 15.84
CA VAL A 116 -17.02 7.43 15.25
C VAL A 116 -18.21 6.84 14.49
N GLN A 117 -19.43 7.23 14.88
CA GLN A 117 -20.67 6.79 14.25
C GLN A 117 -21.26 7.85 13.30
N ALA A 118 -21.16 9.12 13.67
CA ALA A 118 -21.68 10.23 12.88
C ALA A 118 -20.82 11.49 13.05
N ILE A 119 -20.78 12.31 12.01
CA ILE A 119 -20.13 13.62 12.02
C ILE A 119 -21.14 14.65 11.51
N ASP A 120 -21.57 15.54 12.39
CA ASP A 120 -22.39 16.70 12.03
C ASP A 120 -21.46 17.85 11.64
N LEU A 121 -21.36 18.10 10.33
CA LEU A 121 -20.52 19.15 9.78
C LEU A 121 -21.02 20.57 10.12
N GLY A 122 -22.34 20.75 10.22
CA GLY A 122 -22.96 22.05 10.48
C GLY A 122 -22.75 22.50 11.92
N ASN A 123 -22.98 21.59 12.88
CA ASN A 123 -22.76 21.84 14.30
C ASN A 123 -21.32 21.55 14.77
N ARG A 124 -20.49 20.99 13.89
CA ARG A 124 -19.10 20.57 14.16
C ARG A 124 -18.98 19.61 15.34
N HIS A 125 -19.83 18.58 15.35
CA HIS A 125 -19.88 17.55 16.39
C HIS A 125 -19.57 16.16 15.81
N VAL A 126 -18.78 15.39 16.54
CA VAL A 126 -18.56 13.96 16.30
C VAL A 126 -19.32 13.16 17.35
N THR A 127 -20.15 12.22 16.91
CA THR A 127 -20.83 11.25 17.79
C THR A 127 -20.08 9.92 17.77
N LEU A 128 -19.75 9.42 18.96
CA LEU A 128 -19.05 8.16 19.15
C LEU A 128 -20.02 7.03 19.52
N SER A 129 -19.56 5.78 19.42
CA SER A 129 -20.34 4.58 19.74
C SER A 129 -20.75 4.47 21.20
N SER A 130 -20.03 5.12 22.10
CA SER A 130 -20.41 5.29 23.51
C SER A 130 -21.59 6.24 23.71
N GLY A 131 -22.03 6.97 22.66
CA GLY A 131 -22.97 8.07 22.74
C GLY A 131 -22.31 9.42 23.08
N ALA A 132 -21.00 9.45 23.35
CA ALA A 132 -20.29 10.69 23.60
C ALA A 132 -20.31 11.61 22.37
N GLN A 133 -20.50 12.91 22.62
CA GLN A 133 -20.41 13.95 21.61
C GLN A 133 -19.16 14.81 21.84
N ILE A 134 -18.39 15.00 20.78
CA ILE A 134 -17.16 15.80 20.80
C ILE A 134 -17.30 16.95 19.81
N ARG A 135 -17.26 18.18 20.32
CA ARG A 135 -17.21 19.39 19.48
C ARG A 135 -15.80 19.64 18.96
N TYR A 136 -15.68 20.06 17.71
CA TYR A 136 -14.39 20.42 17.11
C TYR A 136 -14.41 21.82 16.49
N GLN A 137 -13.22 22.42 16.40
CA GLN A 137 -12.97 23.56 15.52
C GLN A 137 -12.39 23.07 14.20
N HIS A 138 -11.35 22.23 14.31
CA HIS A 138 -10.76 21.48 13.22
C HIS A 138 -10.82 19.99 13.53
N LEU A 139 -11.11 19.17 12.52
CA LEU A 139 -11.13 17.71 12.62
C LEU A 139 -10.12 17.14 11.63
N ILE A 140 -9.08 16.47 12.13
CA ILE A 140 -8.18 15.67 11.28
C ILE A 140 -8.75 14.26 11.23
N SER A 141 -9.19 13.83 10.05
CA SER A 141 -9.76 12.50 9.85
C SER A 141 -8.78 11.62 9.08
N THR A 142 -8.49 10.44 9.63
CA THR A 142 -7.64 9.42 8.98
C THR A 142 -8.39 8.15 8.60
N MET A 143 -9.71 8.14 8.78
CA MET A 143 -10.56 7.06 8.30
C MET A 143 -10.62 7.04 6.77
N PRO A 144 -11.05 5.94 6.13
CA PRO A 144 -11.25 5.93 4.69
C PRO A 144 -12.21 7.04 4.25
N LEU A 145 -11.87 7.77 3.19
CA LEU A 145 -12.66 8.91 2.71
C LEU A 145 -14.10 8.53 2.36
N ARG A 146 -14.33 7.31 1.87
CA ARG A 146 -15.67 6.75 1.67
C ARG A 146 -16.46 6.64 2.98
N GLU A 147 -15.80 6.21 4.07
CA GLU A 147 -16.43 6.16 5.39
C GLU A 147 -16.72 7.56 5.90
N LEU A 148 -15.81 8.53 5.67
CA LEU A 148 -16.02 9.93 6.03
C LEU A 148 -17.26 10.50 5.33
N VAL A 149 -17.42 10.30 4.02
CA VAL A 149 -18.64 10.65 3.26
C VAL A 149 -19.89 10.02 3.89
N ARG A 150 -19.82 8.72 4.22
CA ARG A 150 -20.95 7.99 4.81
C ARG A 150 -21.34 8.50 6.19
N VAL A 151 -20.40 8.59 7.13
CA VAL A 151 -20.70 8.98 8.53
C VAL A 151 -21.02 10.46 8.66
N SER A 152 -20.64 11.30 7.68
CA SER A 152 -21.05 12.71 7.64
C SER A 152 -22.38 12.96 6.93
N GLY A 153 -23.04 11.91 6.41
CA GLY A 153 -24.34 12.01 5.74
C GLY A 153 -24.30 12.73 4.39
N GLN A 154 -23.13 12.79 3.73
CA GLN A 154 -22.95 13.54 2.48
C GLN A 154 -23.27 12.69 1.25
N GLU A 155 -24.52 12.21 1.17
CA GLU A 155 -24.97 11.26 0.13
C GLU A 155 -24.77 11.80 -1.29
N HIS A 156 -24.83 13.11 -1.49
CA HIS A 156 -24.58 13.73 -2.79
C HIS A 156 -23.17 13.46 -3.34
N LEU A 157 -22.18 13.15 -2.48
CA LEU A 157 -20.82 12.78 -2.87
C LEU A 157 -20.64 11.27 -3.09
N ALA A 158 -21.64 10.44 -2.75
CA ALA A 158 -21.49 8.98 -2.77
C ALA A 158 -21.18 8.43 -4.16
N ALA A 159 -21.83 8.96 -5.20
CA ALA A 159 -21.58 8.54 -6.59
C ALA A 159 -20.16 8.89 -7.06
N SER A 160 -19.65 10.07 -6.70
CA SER A 160 -18.26 10.46 -7.01
C SER A 160 -17.28 9.58 -6.27
N ALA A 161 -17.51 9.37 -4.96
CA ALA A 161 -16.72 8.46 -4.15
C ALA A 161 -16.71 7.04 -4.72
N GLU A 162 -17.85 6.53 -5.21
CA GLU A 162 -17.96 5.22 -5.84
C GLU A 162 -17.10 5.09 -7.08
N ARG A 163 -17.16 6.09 -7.96
CA ARG A 163 -16.42 6.15 -9.21
C ARG A 163 -14.90 6.25 -9.00
N GLY A 164 -14.44 7.18 -8.15
CA GLY A 164 -13.03 7.54 -8.08
C GLY A 164 -12.22 6.83 -6.99
N LEU A 165 -12.85 6.45 -5.87
CA LEU A 165 -12.14 5.91 -4.71
C LEU A 165 -12.04 4.38 -4.77
N LEU A 166 -11.51 3.83 -5.86
CA LEU A 166 -11.34 2.38 -6.01
C LEU A 166 -10.38 1.83 -4.95
N HIS A 167 -10.61 0.60 -4.48
CA HIS A 167 -9.70 -0.08 -3.56
C HIS A 167 -9.76 -1.60 -3.71
N SER A 168 -8.69 -2.26 -3.25
CA SER A 168 -8.72 -3.69 -2.99
C SER A 168 -8.64 -3.96 -1.48
N SER A 169 -9.34 -5.00 -1.03
CA SER A 169 -9.08 -5.62 0.26
C SER A 169 -7.78 -6.43 0.19
N SER A 170 -7.12 -6.61 1.33
CA SER A 170 -5.93 -7.47 1.43
C SER A 170 -6.19 -8.58 2.44
N ASN A 171 -5.96 -9.82 2.01
CA ASN A 171 -5.98 -10.99 2.86
C ASN A 171 -4.54 -11.38 3.18
N ILE A 172 -4.17 -11.32 4.44
CA ILE A 172 -2.85 -11.65 4.95
C ILE A 172 -2.93 -13.05 5.56
N VAL A 173 -2.11 -13.97 5.07
CA VAL A 173 -2.02 -15.34 5.58
C VAL A 173 -0.60 -15.58 6.10
N GLY A 174 -0.48 -15.85 7.39
CA GLY A 174 0.77 -16.21 8.04
C GLY A 174 0.91 -17.73 8.13
N LEU A 175 2.06 -18.26 7.73
CA LEU A 175 2.44 -19.66 7.86
C LEU A 175 3.68 -19.76 8.73
N GLY A 176 3.54 -20.34 9.92
CA GLY A 176 4.67 -20.71 10.79
C GLY A 176 5.15 -22.11 10.44
N MET A 177 6.45 -22.25 10.24
CA MET A 177 7.09 -23.44 9.69
C MET A 177 8.08 -24.03 10.69
N ARG A 178 8.21 -25.36 10.71
CA ARG A 178 9.28 -26.09 11.40
C ARG A 178 10.60 -25.96 10.63
N GLY A 179 11.71 -26.00 11.35
CA GLY A 179 13.06 -25.97 10.80
C GLY A 179 13.53 -24.56 10.47
N GLN A 180 14.33 -24.45 9.42
CA GLN A 180 14.88 -23.19 8.93
C GLN A 180 14.40 -22.91 7.51
N PRO A 181 14.45 -21.64 7.05
CA PRO A 181 14.19 -21.33 5.66
C PRO A 181 15.14 -22.16 4.77
N PRO A 182 14.64 -22.72 3.65
CA PRO A 182 15.48 -23.34 2.63
C PRO A 182 16.58 -22.39 2.16
N GLU A 183 17.69 -22.93 1.64
CA GLU A 183 18.84 -22.13 1.19
C GLU A 183 18.45 -20.95 0.28
N ALA A 184 17.56 -21.21 -0.68
CA ALA A 184 17.06 -20.20 -1.61
C ALA A 184 16.33 -19.01 -0.95
N LEU A 185 15.84 -19.17 0.28
CA LEU A 185 15.08 -18.17 1.04
C LEU A 185 15.84 -17.56 2.22
N ARG A 186 17.02 -18.08 2.58
CA ARG A 186 17.74 -17.68 3.81
C ARG A 186 18.03 -16.18 3.92
N THR A 187 18.30 -15.53 2.79
CA THR A 187 18.63 -14.09 2.73
C THR A 187 17.55 -13.25 2.05
N LYS A 188 16.44 -13.88 1.62
CA LYS A 188 15.37 -13.19 0.91
C LYS A 188 14.52 -12.39 1.89
N CYS A 189 14.05 -11.23 1.43
CA CYS A 189 13.12 -10.39 2.20
C CYS A 189 11.68 -10.71 1.80
N TRP A 190 11.29 -10.28 0.60
CA TRP A 190 10.02 -10.60 -0.03
C TRP A 190 10.23 -11.13 -1.44
N LEU A 191 9.23 -11.84 -1.95
CA LEU A 191 9.19 -12.46 -3.27
C LEU A 191 7.89 -12.08 -3.97
N TYR A 192 7.96 -11.94 -5.29
CA TYR A 192 6.83 -11.61 -6.16
C TYR A 192 6.43 -12.80 -7.00
N PHE A 193 5.12 -12.99 -7.17
CA PHE A 193 4.56 -14.15 -7.85
C PHE A 193 3.57 -13.70 -8.93
N PRO A 194 4.00 -13.52 -10.19
CA PRO A 194 3.11 -13.17 -11.29
C PRO A 194 2.20 -14.35 -11.69
N GLU A 195 2.71 -15.58 -11.58
CA GLU A 195 2.07 -16.78 -12.10
C GLU A 195 0.71 -17.09 -11.46
N GLY A 196 -0.19 -17.73 -12.21
CA GLY A 196 -1.54 -18.11 -11.78
C GLY A 196 -1.62 -19.32 -10.85
N ASN A 197 -0.51 -20.06 -10.66
CA ASN A 197 -0.41 -21.21 -9.75
C ASN A 197 -0.46 -20.82 -8.25
N THR A 198 -0.34 -19.53 -7.93
CA THR A 198 -0.36 -19.01 -6.56
C THR A 198 -1.46 -17.96 -6.40
N PRO A 199 -2.24 -17.98 -5.29
CA PRO A 199 -3.25 -16.95 -5.06
C PRO A 199 -2.63 -15.62 -4.59
N PHE A 200 -1.48 -15.67 -3.92
CA PHE A 200 -0.80 -14.50 -3.39
C PHE A 200 0.06 -13.80 -4.45
N TYR A 201 0.12 -12.47 -4.40
CA TYR A 201 1.03 -11.69 -5.25
C TYR A 201 2.42 -11.53 -4.62
N ARG A 202 2.48 -11.58 -3.28
CA ARG A 202 3.71 -11.43 -2.50
C ARG A 202 3.76 -12.44 -1.36
N ALA A 203 4.96 -12.94 -1.10
CA ALA A 203 5.29 -13.64 0.14
C ALA A 203 6.52 -13.00 0.79
N THR A 204 6.50 -12.82 2.10
CA THR A 204 7.60 -12.28 2.89
C THR A 204 8.15 -13.36 3.80
N VAL A 205 9.46 -13.55 3.82
CA VAL A 205 10.13 -14.43 4.80
C VAL A 205 10.25 -13.65 6.11
N PHE A 206 9.12 -13.50 6.82
CA PHE A 206 8.98 -12.54 7.91
C PHE A 206 9.92 -12.82 9.10
N SER A 207 10.36 -14.07 9.25
CA SER A 207 11.36 -14.49 10.24
C SER A 207 12.75 -13.93 9.96
N ASN A 208 13.07 -13.55 8.72
CA ASN A 208 14.35 -12.95 8.37
C ASN A 208 14.46 -11.49 8.84
N TYR A 209 13.35 -10.82 9.14
CA TYR A 209 13.35 -9.42 9.55
C TYR A 209 13.75 -9.22 11.01
N ALA A 210 13.35 -10.16 11.87
CA ALA A 210 13.77 -10.20 13.26
C ALA A 210 13.66 -11.62 13.81
N VAL A 211 14.68 -12.06 14.55
CA VAL A 211 14.69 -13.37 15.21
C VAL A 211 13.49 -13.57 16.13
N SER A 212 12.98 -12.51 16.76
CA SER A 212 11.84 -12.58 17.67
C SER A 212 10.48 -12.72 16.97
N ASN A 213 10.43 -12.71 15.63
CA ASN A 213 9.17 -12.89 14.89
C ASN A 213 8.70 -14.35 14.90
N VAL A 214 9.49 -15.27 15.47
CA VAL A 214 9.16 -16.68 15.65
C VAL A 214 9.45 -17.14 17.08
N PRO A 215 8.72 -18.15 17.60
CA PRO A 215 8.85 -18.56 19.00
C PRO A 215 10.15 -19.31 19.31
N ARG A 216 10.71 -20.05 18.35
CA ARG A 216 11.96 -20.81 18.50
C ARG A 216 12.92 -20.50 17.35
N PRO A 217 13.71 -19.42 17.44
CA PRO A 217 14.64 -19.03 16.38
C PRO A 217 15.64 -20.16 16.09
N GLY A 218 15.85 -20.48 14.81
CA GLY A 218 16.71 -21.59 14.38
C GLY A 218 16.01 -22.95 14.28
N GLU A 219 14.83 -23.11 14.90
CA GLU A 219 13.97 -24.30 14.80
C GLU A 219 12.60 -24.02 14.16
N THR A 220 12.26 -22.74 13.99
CA THR A 220 11.06 -22.28 13.32
C THR A 220 11.36 -21.07 12.44
N TRP A 221 10.58 -20.93 11.37
CA TRP A 221 10.62 -19.79 10.47
C TRP A 221 9.20 -19.44 10.00
N SER A 222 9.02 -18.38 9.22
CA SER A 222 7.67 -17.97 8.82
C SER A 222 7.58 -17.33 7.44
N LEU A 223 6.48 -17.59 6.75
CA LEU A 223 6.04 -16.87 5.57
C LEU A 223 4.81 -16.02 5.88
N MET A 224 4.75 -14.81 5.32
CA MET A 224 3.57 -13.96 5.31
C MET A 224 3.16 -13.71 3.85
N CYS A 225 2.05 -14.30 3.44
CA CYS A 225 1.50 -14.24 2.10
C CYS A 225 0.38 -13.21 2.02
N GLU A 226 0.31 -12.48 0.90
CA GLU A 226 -0.72 -11.45 0.67
C GLU A 226 -1.52 -11.74 -0.59
N VAL A 227 -2.85 -11.76 -0.46
CA VAL A 227 -3.82 -12.03 -1.52
C VAL A 227 -4.78 -10.84 -1.64
N ALA A 228 -4.74 -10.14 -2.77
CA ALA A 228 -5.67 -9.03 -3.03
C ALA A 228 -7.05 -9.54 -3.43
N GLU A 229 -8.08 -8.81 -3.02
CA GLU A 229 -9.48 -9.11 -3.26
C GLU A 229 -10.25 -7.85 -3.68
N SER A 230 -11.15 -7.99 -4.64
CA SER A 230 -12.06 -6.93 -5.09
C SER A 230 -13.29 -7.54 -5.78
N ALA A 231 -14.17 -6.71 -6.32
CA ALA A 231 -15.26 -7.16 -7.20
C ALA A 231 -14.76 -7.86 -8.50
N TYR A 232 -13.54 -7.56 -8.95
CA TYR A 232 -12.92 -8.15 -10.15
C TYR A 232 -12.09 -9.40 -9.84
N ARG A 233 -11.81 -9.64 -8.55
CA ARG A 233 -11.05 -10.81 -8.08
C ARG A 233 -11.58 -11.23 -6.73
N SER A 234 -12.58 -12.10 -6.75
CA SER A 234 -13.16 -12.66 -5.53
C SER A 234 -12.21 -13.65 -4.87
N VAL A 235 -12.30 -13.74 -3.54
CA VAL A 235 -11.56 -14.69 -2.72
C VAL A 235 -12.57 -15.41 -1.82
N ASP A 236 -12.65 -16.73 -1.92
CA ASP A 236 -13.44 -17.53 -0.98
C ASP A 236 -12.69 -17.68 0.34
N GLN A 237 -13.17 -16.97 1.36
CA GLN A 237 -12.55 -16.95 2.69
C GLN A 237 -12.50 -18.34 3.34
N ARG A 238 -13.36 -19.27 2.93
CA ARG A 238 -13.40 -20.64 3.48
C ARG A 238 -12.25 -21.49 2.95
N THR A 239 -11.80 -21.26 1.72
CA THR A 239 -10.74 -22.05 1.07
C THR A 239 -9.40 -21.33 1.01
N LEU A 240 -9.37 -20.02 1.28
CA LEU A 240 -8.20 -19.17 1.15
C LEU A 240 -6.94 -19.75 1.81
N LEU A 241 -7.03 -20.29 3.03
CA LEU A 241 -5.87 -20.88 3.71
C LEU A 241 -5.31 -22.07 2.91
N ASP A 242 -6.18 -22.98 2.48
CA ASP A 242 -5.78 -24.15 1.70
C ASP A 242 -5.23 -23.76 0.33
N ASP A 243 -5.82 -22.74 -0.31
CA ASP A 243 -5.32 -22.18 -1.57
C ASP A 243 -3.91 -21.60 -1.42
N VAL A 244 -3.65 -20.87 -0.33
CA VAL A 244 -2.32 -20.33 -0.01
C VAL A 244 -1.33 -21.45 0.29
N VAL A 245 -1.72 -22.47 1.07
CA VAL A 245 -0.86 -23.62 1.36
C VAL A 245 -0.49 -24.36 0.07
N ARG A 246 -1.48 -24.66 -0.80
CA ARG A 246 -1.22 -25.25 -2.12
C ARG A 246 -0.30 -24.39 -2.97
N GLY A 247 -0.52 -23.07 -3.00
CA GLY A 247 0.31 -22.13 -3.73
C GLY A 247 1.75 -22.11 -3.21
N VAL A 248 1.95 -22.11 -1.90
CA VAL A 248 3.31 -22.14 -1.32
C VAL A 248 4.00 -23.47 -1.65
N LEU A 249 3.31 -24.61 -1.61
CA LEU A 249 3.86 -25.89 -2.02
C LEU A 249 4.23 -25.91 -3.51
N SER A 250 3.40 -25.32 -4.38
CA SER A 250 3.67 -25.29 -5.83
C SER A 250 4.90 -24.45 -6.19
N THR A 251 5.37 -23.56 -5.31
CA THR A 251 6.65 -22.84 -5.51
C THR A 251 7.88 -23.73 -5.37
N GLY A 252 7.74 -24.92 -4.76
CA GLY A 252 8.85 -25.81 -4.44
C GLY A 252 9.72 -25.38 -3.25
N PHE A 253 9.50 -24.20 -2.67
CA PHE A 253 10.23 -23.76 -1.47
C PHE A 253 9.82 -24.54 -0.23
N VAL A 254 8.54 -24.92 -0.13
CA VAL A 254 8.03 -25.79 0.91
C VAL A 254 7.69 -27.13 0.28
N ARG A 255 8.21 -28.22 0.83
CA ARG A 255 8.02 -29.57 0.27
C ARG A 255 6.86 -30.32 0.90
N ASP A 256 6.57 -30.05 2.18
CA ASP A 256 5.61 -30.82 2.96
C ASP A 256 4.72 -29.89 3.78
N ALA A 257 3.40 -30.04 3.62
CA ALA A 257 2.43 -29.29 4.42
C ALA A 257 2.55 -29.59 5.91
N ARG A 258 3.08 -30.76 6.31
CA ARG A 258 3.30 -31.15 7.71
C ARG A 258 4.34 -30.30 8.43
N ASP A 259 5.14 -29.54 7.69
CA ASP A 259 6.09 -28.57 8.27
C ASP A 259 5.40 -27.28 8.71
N ILE A 260 4.15 -27.04 8.28
CA ILE A 260 3.35 -25.91 8.74
C ILE A 260 2.84 -26.24 10.16
N VAL A 261 3.37 -25.53 11.15
CA VAL A 261 3.07 -25.72 12.58
C VAL A 261 2.20 -24.62 13.17
N SER A 262 1.94 -23.55 12.41
CA SER A 262 1.04 -22.47 12.79
C SER A 262 0.46 -21.82 11.54
N THR A 263 -0.79 -21.37 11.62
CA THR A 263 -1.47 -20.62 10.58
C THR A 263 -2.17 -19.42 11.19
N TRP A 264 -2.18 -18.31 10.47
CA TRP A 264 -2.89 -17.10 10.86
C TRP A 264 -3.52 -16.46 9.62
N SER A 265 -4.68 -15.84 9.77
CA SER A 265 -5.33 -15.11 8.69
C SER A 265 -5.94 -13.80 9.19
N HIS A 266 -5.90 -12.78 8.35
CA HIS A 266 -6.58 -11.51 8.58
C HIS A 266 -7.00 -10.87 7.26
N ARG A 267 -8.22 -10.37 7.20
CA ARG A 267 -8.74 -9.62 6.05
C ARG A 267 -8.85 -8.14 6.41
N ALA A 268 -8.00 -7.32 5.79
CA ALA A 268 -8.12 -5.87 5.83
C ALA A 268 -9.08 -5.42 4.71
N ALA A 269 -10.23 -4.84 5.09
CA ALA A 269 -11.23 -4.38 4.12
C ALA A 269 -10.66 -3.31 3.17
N PHE A 270 -9.79 -2.44 3.69
CA PHE A 270 -9.07 -1.43 2.92
C PHE A 270 -7.58 -1.80 2.89
N GLY A 271 -7.17 -2.52 1.83
CA GLY A 271 -5.80 -2.94 1.59
C GLY A 271 -5.01 -1.91 0.80
N TYR A 272 -5.39 -1.66 -0.46
CA TYR A 272 -4.77 -0.66 -1.33
C TYR A 272 -5.77 0.39 -1.84
N PRO A 273 -5.46 1.70 -1.75
CA PRO A 273 -6.18 2.73 -2.50
C PRO A 273 -5.77 2.62 -3.98
N THR A 274 -6.61 2.00 -4.80
CA THR A 274 -6.30 1.75 -6.21
C THR A 274 -6.27 3.09 -6.96
N PRO A 275 -5.20 3.40 -7.70
CA PRO A 275 -5.09 4.65 -8.45
C PRO A 275 -5.92 4.58 -9.75
N GLY A 276 -7.24 4.64 -9.60
CA GLY A 276 -8.18 4.60 -10.72
C GLY A 276 -8.13 5.86 -11.60
N LEU A 277 -8.61 5.76 -12.84
CA LEU A 277 -8.66 6.87 -13.80
C LEU A 277 -9.38 8.13 -13.26
N HIS A 278 -10.45 7.94 -12.49
CA HIS A 278 -11.26 9.05 -11.94
C HIS A 278 -10.84 9.50 -10.54
N ARG A 279 -9.75 8.97 -9.98
CA ARG A 279 -9.34 9.25 -8.60
C ARG A 279 -9.14 10.74 -8.37
N ASP A 280 -8.33 11.39 -9.19
CA ASP A 280 -7.91 12.78 -8.94
C ASP A 280 -9.05 13.78 -9.11
N GLU A 281 -9.94 13.54 -10.08
CA GLU A 281 -11.19 14.31 -10.24
C GLU A 281 -12.08 14.19 -8.99
N THR A 282 -12.27 12.98 -8.48
CA THR A 282 -13.04 12.73 -7.26
C THR A 282 -12.39 13.35 -6.01
N LEU A 283 -11.05 13.31 -5.90
CA LEU A 283 -10.35 13.96 -4.79
C LEU A 283 -10.46 15.49 -4.86
N ALA A 284 -10.40 16.07 -6.07
CA ALA A 284 -10.55 17.51 -6.29
C ALA A 284 -11.96 18.02 -5.93
N GLU A 285 -12.97 17.16 -5.94
CA GLU A 285 -14.32 17.45 -5.46
C GLU A 285 -14.45 17.27 -3.93
N ILE A 286 -14.07 16.10 -3.42
CA ILE A 286 -14.40 15.70 -2.05
C ILE A 286 -13.47 16.36 -1.01
N ILE A 287 -12.17 16.49 -1.29
CA ILE A 287 -11.23 17.05 -0.30
C ILE A 287 -11.55 18.51 0.02
N PRO A 288 -11.72 19.43 -0.97
CA PRO A 288 -12.08 20.82 -0.67
C PRO A 288 -13.44 20.95 0.00
N PHE A 289 -14.42 20.09 -0.34
CA PHE A 289 -15.72 20.06 0.33
C PHE A 289 -15.56 19.89 1.85
N PHE A 290 -14.82 18.88 2.29
CA PHE A 290 -14.60 18.65 3.73
C PHE A 290 -13.75 19.74 4.38
N GLU A 291 -12.73 20.23 3.69
CA GLU A 291 -11.89 21.32 4.22
C GLU A 291 -12.71 22.61 4.45
N GLY A 292 -13.74 22.87 3.63
CA GLY A 292 -14.69 23.97 3.84
C GLY A 292 -15.44 23.91 5.19
N TYR A 293 -15.60 22.71 5.75
CA TYR A 293 -16.18 22.48 7.08
C TYR A 293 -15.12 22.34 8.18
N GLY A 294 -13.85 22.62 7.89
CA GLY A 294 -12.74 22.43 8.82
C GLY A 294 -12.42 20.96 9.09
N VAL A 295 -12.76 20.05 8.17
CA VAL A 295 -12.44 18.63 8.23
C VAL A 295 -11.33 18.30 7.23
N PHE A 296 -10.19 17.82 7.72
CA PHE A 296 -9.01 17.55 6.91
C PHE A 296 -8.78 16.04 6.84
N SER A 297 -9.08 15.44 5.67
CA SER A 297 -8.91 14.00 5.44
C SER A 297 -7.50 13.68 4.96
N ARG A 298 -6.76 12.83 5.69
CA ARG A 298 -5.34 12.52 5.44
C ARG A 298 -4.98 11.04 5.67
N GLY A 299 -3.82 10.63 5.17
CA GLY A 299 -3.29 9.27 5.28
C GLY A 299 -3.70 8.37 4.11
N ARG A 300 -3.30 7.09 4.17
CA ARG A 300 -3.45 6.12 3.07
C ARG A 300 -4.84 6.10 2.42
N PHE A 301 -5.89 6.01 3.23
CA PHE A 301 -7.28 6.01 2.74
C PHE A 301 -8.02 7.32 3.02
N GLY A 302 -7.45 8.24 3.80
CA GLY A 302 -8.04 9.58 3.96
C GLY A 302 -7.75 10.47 2.75
N MET A 303 -6.53 10.42 2.20
CA MET A 303 -6.13 11.14 0.99
C MET A 303 -6.22 10.27 -0.28
N TRP A 304 -6.30 8.93 -0.13
CA TRP A 304 -6.47 7.96 -1.24
C TRP A 304 -5.36 7.97 -2.31
N ARG A 305 -4.20 8.56 -2.03
CA ARG A 305 -3.05 8.62 -2.93
C ARG A 305 -2.02 7.57 -2.58
N TYR A 306 -1.98 6.47 -3.33
CA TYR A 306 -1.08 5.34 -3.09
C TYR A 306 0.40 5.75 -3.06
N GLU A 307 0.80 6.60 -4.00
CA GLU A 307 2.14 7.12 -4.20
C GLU A 307 2.74 7.72 -2.92
N VAL A 308 1.91 8.32 -2.06
CA VAL A 308 2.28 8.94 -0.78
C VAL A 308 1.53 8.29 0.40
N SER A 309 1.44 6.96 0.41
CA SER A 309 0.66 6.21 1.42
C SER A 309 1.43 5.21 2.27
N ASN A 310 2.77 5.23 2.20
CA ASN A 310 3.58 4.44 3.12
C ASN A 310 3.49 5.02 4.55
N GLN A 311 4.13 4.35 5.51
CA GLN A 311 4.08 4.73 6.93
C GLN A 311 4.64 6.13 7.21
N ASP A 312 5.81 6.43 6.64
CA ASP A 312 6.46 7.73 6.67
C ASP A 312 5.56 8.81 6.04
N HIS A 313 5.05 8.58 4.83
CA HIS A 313 4.15 9.54 4.19
C HIS A 313 2.88 9.79 5.01
N SER A 314 2.23 8.73 5.49
CA SER A 314 0.99 8.85 6.27
C SER A 314 1.22 9.58 7.59
N PHE A 315 2.37 9.34 8.24
CA PHE A 315 2.78 10.07 9.43
C PHE A 315 3.03 11.55 9.11
N MET A 316 3.78 11.83 8.04
CA MET A 316 4.09 13.20 7.62
C MET A 316 2.85 13.98 7.21
N GLN A 317 1.87 13.37 6.54
CA GLN A 317 0.59 14.04 6.26
C GLN A 317 -0.12 14.49 7.55
N GLY A 318 -0.05 13.70 8.64
CA GLY A 318 -0.59 14.08 9.94
C GLY A 318 0.18 15.23 10.60
N VAL A 319 1.51 15.24 10.44
CA VAL A 319 2.37 16.32 10.93
C VAL A 319 2.13 17.62 10.15
N GLU A 320 2.14 17.55 8.82
CA GLU A 320 2.01 18.70 7.92
C GLU A 320 0.65 19.38 8.04
N VAL A 321 -0.45 18.62 8.21
CA VAL A 321 -1.77 19.23 8.41
C VAL A 321 -1.85 19.99 9.75
N VAL A 322 -1.18 19.52 10.80
CA VAL A 322 -1.08 20.26 12.07
C VAL A 322 -0.27 21.53 11.87
N GLU A 323 0.82 21.47 11.13
CA GLU A 323 1.66 22.62 10.80
C GLU A 323 0.95 23.65 9.92
N ARG A 324 0.09 23.22 8.99
CA ARG A 324 -0.84 24.09 8.25
C ARG A 324 -1.81 24.80 9.19
N LEU A 325 -2.40 24.07 10.13
CA LEU A 325 -3.42 24.61 11.04
C LEU A 325 -2.85 25.57 12.09
N VAL A 326 -1.64 25.29 12.59
CA VAL A 326 -1.03 26.05 13.69
C VAL A 326 -0.11 27.16 13.17
N ASN A 327 0.64 26.89 12.10
CA ASN A 327 1.72 27.75 11.62
C ASN A 327 1.53 28.21 10.16
N SER A 328 0.38 27.93 9.53
CA SER A 328 0.09 28.29 8.13
C SER A 328 1.09 27.74 7.10
N ARG A 329 1.76 26.63 7.40
CA ARG A 329 2.73 26.00 6.50
C ARG A 329 2.06 25.16 5.42
N GLN A 330 2.74 24.97 4.30
CA GLN A 330 2.24 24.15 3.19
C GLN A 330 2.31 22.66 3.52
N GLU A 331 1.27 21.92 3.13
CA GLU A 331 1.28 20.46 3.08
C GLU A 331 1.88 19.98 1.76
N ILE A 332 3.04 19.33 1.84
CA ILE A 332 3.83 18.87 0.70
C ILE A 332 3.46 17.43 0.38
N THR A 333 3.52 16.53 1.37
CA THR A 333 3.33 15.09 1.16
C THR A 333 1.97 14.76 0.57
N ALA A 334 0.90 15.44 1.00
CA ALA A 334 -0.45 15.17 0.49
C ALA A 334 -0.67 15.69 -0.94
N PHE A 335 -0.05 16.81 -1.31
CA PHE A 335 -0.41 17.59 -2.51
C PHE A 335 0.67 17.63 -3.60
N ASP A 336 1.93 17.39 -3.27
CA ASP A 336 3.09 17.36 -4.18
C ASP A 336 3.87 16.04 -4.03
N PRO A 337 3.31 14.89 -4.49
CA PRO A 337 3.94 13.58 -4.37
C PRO A 337 5.31 13.48 -5.03
N ASP A 338 5.50 14.15 -6.16
CA ASP A 338 6.77 14.10 -6.90
C ASP A 338 7.87 14.76 -6.08
N HIS A 339 7.60 15.92 -5.48
CA HIS A 339 8.57 16.54 -4.58
C HIS A 339 8.81 15.68 -3.34
N ALA A 340 7.75 15.19 -2.69
CA ALA A 340 7.85 14.38 -1.47
C ALA A 340 8.73 13.13 -1.66
N ASN A 341 8.70 12.53 -2.86
CA ASN A 341 9.49 11.34 -3.18
C ASN A 341 10.90 11.68 -3.75
N SER A 342 11.07 12.82 -4.44
CA SER A 342 12.29 13.13 -5.22
C SER A 342 13.65 13.02 -4.51
N ARG A 343 13.69 13.28 -3.19
CA ARG A 343 14.89 13.16 -2.36
C ARG A 343 14.54 13.12 -0.88
N ARG A 344 15.52 12.75 -0.06
CA ARG A 344 15.39 12.87 1.40
C ARG A 344 15.40 14.34 1.80
N HIS A 345 14.26 14.85 2.22
CA HIS A 345 14.13 16.20 2.76
C HIS A 345 14.53 16.24 4.24
N PRO A 346 15.28 17.25 4.69
CA PRO A 346 15.47 17.48 6.12
C PRO A 346 14.14 17.88 6.77
N TRP A 347 14.04 17.68 8.08
CA TRP A 347 12.94 18.20 8.89
C TRP A 347 13.43 19.38 9.74
N PRO A 348 12.71 20.53 9.79
CA PRO A 348 11.53 20.86 8.98
C PRO A 348 11.84 20.91 7.47
N PHE A 349 10.82 20.71 6.62
CA PHE A 349 11.01 20.76 5.16
C PHE A 349 11.62 22.10 4.74
N GLU A 350 12.57 22.09 3.79
CA GLU A 350 13.24 23.30 3.28
C GLU A 350 12.23 24.36 2.78
N LYS A 351 11.12 23.92 2.18
CA LYS A 351 10.02 24.78 1.71
C LYS A 351 9.22 25.47 2.84
N TRP A 352 9.50 25.17 4.11
CA TRP A 352 8.88 25.84 5.26
C TRP A 352 9.68 27.04 5.76
N GLU A 353 10.84 27.33 5.14
CA GLU A 353 11.55 28.58 5.30
C GLU A 353 10.98 29.62 4.31
N SER A 354 9.91 30.30 4.72
CA SER A 354 9.47 31.58 4.13
C SER A 354 8.64 32.38 5.12
#